data_AF-C9RMR4-F1
#
_entry.id   AF-C9RMR4-F1
#
_cell.length_a   1.000
_cell.length_b   1.000
_cell.length_c   1.000
_cell.angle_alpha   90.00
_cell.angle_beta   90.00
_cell.angle_gamma   90.00
#
_symmetry.space_group_name_H-M   'P 1'
#
loop_
_entity.id
_entity.type
_entity.pdbx_description
1 polymer ?
#
loop_
_entity_poly.entity_id
_entity_poly.type
_entity_poly.pdbx_seq_one_letter_code
_entity_poly.pdbx_strand_id
1 'polypeptide(L)'
;MLGIEQKKGNDEQLCGRMIAYARILPSPDAEPAETPFDDMIKNGLLTLEGDFRQAEHKPSRREVNRAVDAKFNNFLKTMEENGVELPENLDVDAMRERLHELSNMEVIPIPARIGNFNNEEDILKEDADIYYIGEFIGANQAHYCLTTLPIYYQAKYREQAKRNEMDMLNEMLLQFEEGDFVNTEDIQKDTEELFPKGLTLNTFMGDLSKLLNVRVIPFLLACESDSEYDTQIQLFYAFMKGYPDQKDIKRIDKALRELRKQSDSIEARNLLELSCKRINAIYNEDSQLASELLKQIETIEN
;
A
#
# COMPACT_ATOMS: atom_id res chain seq x y z
N MET A 1 14.22 32.75 -7.40
CA MET A 1 14.22 31.49 -6.62
C MET A 1 15.00 31.73 -5.34
N LEU A 2 14.52 31.25 -4.19
CA LEU A 2 14.99 31.57 -2.82
C LEU A 2 16.40 31.08 -2.44
N GLY A 3 17.26 30.69 -3.40
CA GLY A 3 18.63 30.24 -3.12
C GLY A 3 18.74 28.90 -2.37
N ILE A 4 17.63 28.19 -2.17
CA ILE A 4 17.58 26.88 -1.52
C ILE A 4 18.13 25.82 -2.48
N GLU A 5 19.12 25.07 -2.05
CA GLU A 5 19.79 24.03 -2.83
C GLU A 5 19.47 22.64 -2.25
N GLN A 6 18.96 21.73 -3.08
CA GLN A 6 18.85 20.33 -2.70
C GLN A 6 20.21 19.65 -2.91
N LYS A 7 20.87 19.30 -1.80
CA LYS A 7 22.19 18.65 -1.80
C LYS A 7 22.12 17.15 -2.00
N LYS A 8 21.01 16.52 -1.59
CA LYS A 8 20.78 15.07 -1.69
C LYS A 8 19.28 14.79 -1.82
N GLY A 9 18.94 13.71 -2.51
CA GLY A 9 17.56 13.30 -2.73
C GLY A 9 17.10 13.46 -4.16
N ASN A 10 15.84 13.13 -4.42
CA ASN A 10 15.22 13.30 -5.73
C ASN A 10 13.94 14.12 -5.57
N ASP A 11 13.91 15.32 -6.16
CA ASP A 11 12.76 16.22 -6.07
C ASP A 11 11.49 15.66 -6.72
N GLU A 12 11.62 14.71 -7.65
CA GLU A 12 10.51 14.00 -8.28
C GLU A 12 10.06 12.76 -7.48
N GLN A 13 10.92 12.25 -6.58
CA GLN A 13 10.66 11.07 -5.78
C GLN A 13 11.28 11.23 -4.38
N LEU A 14 10.56 11.94 -3.51
CA LEU A 14 10.99 12.22 -2.14
C LEU A 14 10.94 10.95 -1.27
N CYS A 15 11.91 10.77 -0.37
CA CYS A 15 12.01 9.56 0.46
C CYS A 15 11.15 9.61 1.75
N GLY A 16 10.49 10.73 2.01
CA GLY A 16 9.66 10.96 3.19
C GLY A 16 10.42 11.34 4.45
N ARG A 17 11.76 11.38 4.43
CA ARG A 17 12.60 11.93 5.50
C ARG A 17 13.37 13.14 4.97
N MET A 18 13.31 14.26 5.66
CA MET A 18 13.92 15.52 5.24
C MET A 18 14.92 16.00 6.28
N ILE A 19 16.06 16.53 5.84
CA ILE A 19 16.95 17.34 6.66
C ILE A 19 17.19 18.68 5.96
N ALA A 20 16.85 19.77 6.62
CA ALA A 20 17.15 21.12 6.17
C ALA A 20 18.20 21.74 7.08
N TYR A 21 19.17 22.45 6.51
CA TYR A 21 20.19 23.12 7.30
C TYR A 21 20.58 24.48 6.73
N ALA A 22 21.04 25.35 7.64
CA ALA A 22 21.56 26.67 7.33
C ALA A 22 22.87 26.89 8.09
N ARG A 23 23.77 27.68 7.50
CA ARG A 23 25.02 28.08 8.15
C ARG A 23 24.85 29.46 8.79
N ILE A 24 25.16 29.55 10.07
CA ILE A 24 25.13 30.80 10.83
C ILE A 24 26.54 31.39 10.83
N LEU A 25 26.67 32.57 10.24
CA LEU A 25 27.93 33.30 10.21
C LEU A 25 28.16 33.99 11.57
N PRO A 26 29.41 34.00 12.06
CA PRO A 26 29.74 34.72 13.28
C PRO A 26 29.51 36.23 13.09
N SER A 27 28.70 36.83 13.96
CA SER A 27 28.51 38.28 13.97
C SER A 27 29.59 38.94 14.83
N PRO A 28 30.37 39.91 14.30
CA PRO A 28 31.43 40.58 15.05
C PRO A 28 30.93 41.48 16.20
N ASP A 29 29.65 41.86 16.20
CA ASP A 29 29.03 42.77 17.18
C ASP A 29 28.00 42.08 18.10
N ALA A 30 27.88 40.75 18.05
CA ALA A 30 26.95 40.04 18.92
C ALA A 30 27.52 39.92 20.33
N GLU A 31 26.95 40.64 21.30
CA GLU A 31 26.99 40.18 22.69
C GLU A 31 26.45 38.73 22.73
N PRO A 32 27.00 37.84 23.59
CA PRO A 32 26.45 36.51 23.78
C PRO A 32 25.04 36.63 24.35
N ALA A 33 24.07 36.80 23.45
CA ALA A 33 22.67 36.79 23.80
C ALA A 33 22.34 35.34 24.09
N GLU A 34 22.08 34.99 25.35
CA GLU A 34 21.54 33.68 25.73
C GLU A 34 20.12 33.53 25.14
N THR A 35 20.04 33.34 23.82
CA THR A 35 18.80 32.99 23.15
C THR A 35 18.64 31.48 23.21
N PRO A 36 17.41 30.95 23.34
CA PRO A 36 17.17 29.50 23.29
C PRO A 36 17.67 28.83 22.01
N PHE A 37 17.99 29.62 20.96
CA PHE A 37 18.52 29.15 19.69
C PHE A 37 20.04 28.93 19.71
N ASP A 38 20.77 29.51 20.65
CA ASP A 38 22.23 29.37 20.74
C ASP A 38 22.61 27.92 21.07
N ASP A 39 21.84 27.28 21.97
CA ASP A 39 21.99 25.85 22.30
C ASP A 39 21.64 24.91 21.13
N MET A 40 20.89 25.42 20.15
CA MET A 40 20.46 24.69 18.97
C MET A 40 21.46 24.78 17.81
N ILE A 41 22.40 25.73 17.85
CA ILE A 41 23.41 25.94 16.81
C ILE A 41 24.67 25.15 17.17
N LYS A 42 25.04 24.19 16.33
CA LYS A 42 26.24 23.36 16.53
C LYS A 42 27.28 23.63 15.47
N ASN A 43 28.45 24.12 15.87
CA ASN A 43 29.55 24.48 14.96
C ASN A 43 29.11 25.44 13.83
N GLY A 44 28.22 26.39 14.14
CA GLY A 44 27.68 27.32 13.15
C GLY A 44 26.63 26.71 12.21
N LEU A 45 26.09 25.52 12.51
CA LEU A 45 25.00 24.91 11.75
C LEU A 45 23.71 24.91 12.57
N LEU A 46 22.63 25.33 11.94
CA LEU A 46 21.27 25.16 12.43
C LEU A 46 20.56 24.13 11.54
N THR A 47 20.19 23.01 12.14
CA THR A 47 19.63 21.84 11.45
C THR A 47 18.23 21.52 11.90
N LEU A 48 17.39 21.11 10.95
CA LEU A 48 16.02 20.73 11.19
C LEU A 48 15.72 19.43 10.42
N GLU A 49 15.24 18.43 11.14
CA GLU A 49 14.89 17.11 10.60
C GLU A 49 13.38 16.88 10.70
N GLY A 50 12.83 16.18 9.72
CA GLY A 50 11.44 15.73 9.74
C GLY A 50 11.26 14.35 9.15
N ASP A 51 10.40 13.55 9.76
CA ASP A 51 10.00 12.23 9.25
C ASP A 51 8.49 12.25 8.96
N PHE A 52 8.17 12.18 7.67
CA PHE A 52 6.83 12.30 7.13
C PHE A 52 6.28 10.95 6.64
N ARG A 53 7.03 9.86 6.85
CA ARG A 53 6.61 8.49 6.49
C ARG A 53 5.54 7.95 7.42
N GLN A 54 5.52 8.42 8.68
CA GLN A 54 4.51 8.03 9.64
C GLN A 54 3.19 8.72 9.29
N ALA A 55 2.24 7.93 8.80
CA ALA A 55 0.85 8.32 8.80
C ALA A 55 0.41 8.48 10.26
N GLU A 56 0.29 9.72 10.74
CA GLU A 56 -0.58 9.94 11.89
C GLU A 56 -1.94 9.36 11.53
N HIS A 57 -2.49 8.56 12.45
CA HIS A 57 -3.86 8.06 12.35
C HIS A 57 -4.77 9.28 12.13
N LYS A 58 -5.18 9.51 10.88
CA LYS A 58 -6.16 10.55 10.60
C LYS A 58 -7.45 10.08 11.27
N PRO A 59 -7.93 10.76 12.33
CA PRO A 59 -9.23 10.41 12.88
C PRO A 59 -10.25 10.50 11.75
N SER A 60 -11.10 9.49 11.64
CA SER A 60 -12.07 9.45 10.56
C SER A 60 -12.93 10.71 10.62
N ARG A 61 -13.39 11.19 9.46
CA ARG A 61 -14.27 12.38 9.38
C ARG A 61 -15.49 12.27 10.32
N ARG A 62 -15.96 11.03 10.55
CA ARG A 62 -17.03 10.72 11.50
C ARG A 62 -16.61 10.94 12.96
N GLU A 63 -15.39 10.59 13.34
CA GLU A 63 -14.86 10.81 14.70
C GLU A 63 -14.61 12.28 14.98
N VAL A 64 -14.07 13.03 14.01
CA VAL A 64 -13.88 14.48 14.13
C VAL A 64 -15.21 15.20 14.29
N ASN A 65 -16.21 14.88 13.45
CA ASN A 65 -17.54 15.48 13.55
C ASN A 65 -18.21 15.16 14.91
N ARG A 66 -18.12 13.91 15.37
CA ARG A 66 -18.65 13.53 16.70
C ARG A 66 -17.96 14.26 17.85
N ALA A 67 -16.66 14.49 17.77
CA ALA A 67 -15.92 15.21 18.79
C ALA A 67 -16.29 16.70 18.82
N VAL A 68 -16.48 17.33 17.66
CA VAL A 68 -16.97 18.71 17.53
C VAL A 68 -18.38 18.83 18.08
N ASP A 69 -19.27 17.90 17.71
CA ASP A 69 -20.65 17.85 18.21
C ASP A 69 -20.71 17.71 19.73
N ALA A 70 -19.89 16.81 20.31
CA ALA A 70 -19.84 16.59 21.76
C ALA A 70 -19.34 17.84 22.51
N LYS A 71 -18.31 18.53 21.99
CA LYS A 71 -17.79 19.77 22.58
C LYS A 71 -18.79 20.92 22.47
N PHE A 72 -19.45 21.06 21.31
CA PHE A 72 -20.45 22.10 21.08
C PHE A 72 -21.68 21.91 21.97
N ASN A 73 -22.18 20.68 22.07
CA ASN A 73 -23.29 20.34 22.97
C ASN A 73 -22.93 20.57 24.45
N ASN A 74 -21.71 20.25 24.87
CA ASN A 74 -21.25 20.54 26.23
C ASN A 74 -21.13 22.05 26.50
N PHE A 75 -20.71 22.85 25.51
CA PHE A 75 -20.65 24.31 25.60
C PHE A 75 -22.04 24.94 25.73
N LEU A 76 -23.00 24.49 24.92
CA LEU A 76 -24.40 24.94 25.02
C LEU A 76 -24.97 24.60 26.40
N LYS A 77 -24.74 23.38 26.88
CA LYS A 77 -25.18 22.93 28.20
C LYS A 77 -24.56 23.76 29.34
N THR A 78 -23.28 24.14 29.23
CA THR A 78 -22.63 25.01 30.23
C THR A 78 -23.13 26.44 30.18
N MET A 79 -23.57 26.96 29.03
CA MET A 79 -24.23 28.26 28.94
C MET A 79 -25.62 28.25 29.58
N GLU A 80 -26.40 27.20 29.33
CA GLU A 80 -27.71 26.98 29.97
C GLU A 80 -27.57 26.82 31.49
N GLU A 81 -26.59 26.03 31.96
CA GLU A 81 -26.31 25.82 33.38
C GLU A 81 -25.83 27.10 34.10
N ASN A 82 -25.16 28.01 33.38
CA ASN A 82 -24.72 29.31 33.92
C ASN A 82 -25.75 30.44 33.75
N GLY A 83 -26.95 30.14 33.25
CA GLY A 83 -28.04 31.11 33.09
C GLY A 83 -27.78 32.18 32.04
N VAL A 84 -26.90 31.92 31.08
CA VAL A 84 -26.63 32.82 29.94
C VAL A 84 -27.64 32.48 28.84
N GLU A 85 -28.63 33.33 28.64
CA GLU A 85 -29.57 33.20 27.53
C GLU A 85 -28.84 33.41 26.19
N LEU A 86 -29.03 32.46 25.27
CA LEU A 86 -28.50 32.57 23.92
C LEU A 86 -29.13 33.80 23.23
N PRO A 87 -28.35 34.66 22.55
CA PRO A 87 -28.89 35.82 21.84
C PRO A 87 -29.96 35.39 20.83
N GLU A 88 -31.12 36.05 20.79
CA GLU A 88 -32.24 35.70 19.90
C GLU A 88 -31.88 35.68 18.40
N ASN A 89 -30.77 36.32 18.01
CA ASN A 89 -30.28 36.38 16.62
C ASN A 89 -29.18 35.33 16.32
N LEU A 90 -28.88 34.43 17.25
CA LEU A 90 -27.82 33.43 17.10
C LEU A 90 -28.39 32.15 16.48
N ASP A 91 -28.09 31.92 15.21
CA ASP A 91 -28.37 30.64 14.55
C ASP A 91 -27.33 29.60 14.97
N VAL A 92 -27.75 28.73 15.90
CA VAL A 92 -26.95 27.66 16.48
C VAL A 92 -26.55 26.62 15.43
N ASP A 93 -27.41 26.37 14.44
CA ASP A 93 -27.15 25.41 13.37
C ASP A 93 -26.14 25.98 12.36
N ALA A 94 -26.25 27.27 12.02
CA ALA A 94 -25.24 27.94 11.19
C ALA A 94 -23.85 28.02 11.85
N MET A 95 -23.78 28.20 13.18
CA MET A 95 -22.50 28.12 13.91
C MET A 95 -21.93 26.71 13.92
N ARG A 96 -22.79 25.69 14.09
CA ARG A 96 -22.40 24.28 14.02
C ARG A 96 -21.83 23.95 12.64
N GLU A 97 -22.48 24.39 11.58
CA GLU A 97 -22.04 24.19 10.20
C GLU A 97 -20.68 24.86 9.93
N ARG A 98 -20.50 26.12 10.37
CA ARG A 98 -19.20 26.80 10.30
C ARG A 98 -18.10 26.13 11.11
N LEU A 99 -18.43 25.57 12.28
CA LEU A 99 -17.47 24.79 13.08
C LEU A 99 -17.09 23.48 12.37
N HIS A 100 -18.03 22.83 11.69
CA HIS A 100 -17.71 21.69 10.83
C HIS A 100 -16.82 22.09 9.66
N GLU A 101 -17.10 23.22 8.98
CA GLU A 101 -16.25 23.74 7.89
C GLU A 101 -14.82 24.05 8.37
N LEU A 102 -14.66 24.70 9.52
CA LEU A 102 -13.35 24.97 10.11
C LEU A 102 -12.64 23.69 10.58
N SER A 103 -13.38 22.70 11.09
CA SER A 103 -12.83 21.38 11.45
C SER A 103 -12.45 20.52 10.23
N ASN A 104 -13.05 20.82 9.07
CA ASN A 104 -12.69 20.21 7.79
C ASN A 104 -11.43 20.85 7.19
N MET A 105 -10.93 21.97 7.74
CA MET A 105 -9.58 22.43 7.42
C MET A 105 -8.60 21.42 8.00
N GLU A 106 -7.91 20.70 7.13
CA GLU A 106 -6.87 19.75 7.53
C GLU A 106 -5.72 20.52 8.19
N VAL A 107 -5.73 20.59 9.53
CA VAL A 107 -4.58 21.09 10.30
C VAL A 107 -3.54 19.99 10.23
N ILE A 108 -2.49 20.22 9.46
CA ILE A 108 -1.41 19.28 9.26
C ILE A 108 -0.36 19.55 10.34
N PRO A 109 -0.18 18.67 11.35
CA PRO A 109 0.95 18.80 12.24
C PRO A 109 2.24 18.56 11.46
N ILE A 110 3.24 19.38 11.75
CA ILE A 110 4.55 19.35 11.10
C ILE A 110 5.48 18.57 12.03
N PRO A 111 5.82 17.30 11.74
CA PRO A 111 6.73 16.51 12.54
C PRO A 111 8.18 16.94 12.27
N ALA A 112 8.55 18.15 12.70
CA ALA A 112 9.88 18.71 12.56
C ALA A 112 10.56 18.87 13.93
N ARG A 113 11.83 18.49 14.01
CA ARG A 113 12.67 18.60 15.20
C ARG A 113 14.01 19.20 14.83
N ILE A 114 14.69 19.76 15.83
CA ILE A 114 16.02 20.31 15.64
C ILE A 114 17.01 19.15 15.59
N GLY A 115 17.70 19.02 14.47
CA GLY A 115 18.70 17.98 14.25
C GLY A 115 19.99 18.33 15.00
N ASN A 116 20.68 17.30 15.50
CA ASN A 116 21.93 17.44 16.25
C ASN A 116 23.13 17.00 15.40
N PHE A 117 23.60 17.85 14.49
CA PHE A 117 24.73 17.54 13.60
C PHE A 117 25.93 18.46 13.87
N ASN A 118 27.14 17.93 13.69
CA ASN A 118 28.38 18.65 13.99
C ASN A 118 29.06 19.24 12.73
N ASN A 119 28.83 18.64 11.56
CA ASN A 119 29.38 19.07 10.29
C ASN A 119 28.44 18.69 9.13
N GLU A 120 28.68 19.27 7.97
CA GLU A 120 27.88 19.04 6.76
C GLU A 120 28.03 17.61 6.21
N GLU A 121 29.21 16.99 6.35
CA GLU A 121 29.44 15.63 5.87
C GLU A 121 28.58 14.60 6.59
N ASP A 122 28.34 14.79 7.88
CA ASP A 122 27.49 13.92 8.70
C ASP A 122 26.03 14.06 8.28
N ILE A 123 25.59 15.27 7.93
CA ILE A 123 24.26 15.50 7.35
C ILE A 123 24.14 14.72 6.03
N LEU A 124 25.12 14.84 5.13
CA LEU A 124 25.10 14.20 3.80
C LEU A 124 25.12 12.67 3.83
N LYS A 125 25.60 12.05 4.92
CA LYS A 125 25.58 10.59 5.11
C LYS A 125 24.19 10.06 5.47
N GLU A 126 23.30 10.89 6.02
CA GLU A 126 21.96 10.47 6.43
C GLU A 126 21.09 10.04 5.24
N ASP A 127 20.28 9.00 5.44
CA ASP A 127 19.27 8.57 4.47
C ASP A 127 18.05 9.50 4.53
N ALA A 128 18.17 10.66 3.89
CA ALA A 128 17.17 11.72 3.86
C ALA A 128 17.33 12.58 2.59
N ASP A 129 16.27 13.30 2.22
CA ASP A 129 16.34 14.42 1.29
C ASP A 129 16.93 15.64 2.02
N ILE A 130 18.02 16.19 1.49
CA ILE A 130 18.83 17.19 2.18
C ILE A 130 18.77 18.53 1.46
N TYR A 131 18.40 19.57 2.20
CA TYR A 131 18.25 20.93 1.70
C TYR A 131 19.18 21.89 2.45
N TYR A 132 19.93 22.67 1.69
CA TYR A 132 20.73 23.78 2.18
C TYR A 132 20.02 25.10 1.88
N ILE A 133 19.75 25.88 2.92
CA ILE A 133 18.97 27.13 2.81
C ILE A 133 19.87 28.35 2.56
N GLY A 134 21.15 28.27 2.93
CA GLY A 134 22.11 29.35 2.75
C GLY A 134 22.81 29.77 4.05
N GLU A 135 23.42 30.95 3.98
CA GLU A 135 24.17 31.56 5.08
C GLU A 135 23.39 32.73 5.70
N PHE A 136 23.37 32.80 7.02
CA PHE A 136 22.63 33.82 7.76
C PHE A 136 23.50 34.42 8.86
N ILE A 137 23.40 35.72 9.08
CA ILE A 137 24.08 36.40 10.20
C ILE A 137 23.28 36.19 11.51
N GLY A 138 21.95 36.07 11.42
CA GLY A 138 21.06 35.93 12.58
C GLY A 138 20.34 34.58 12.62
N ALA A 139 20.40 33.92 13.77
CA ALA A 139 19.74 32.63 14.05
C ALA A 139 18.23 32.65 13.79
N ASN A 140 17.54 33.72 14.21
CA ASN A 140 16.09 33.87 14.03
C ASN A 140 15.68 33.86 12.55
N GLN A 141 16.46 34.52 11.69
CA GLN A 141 16.15 34.58 10.25
C GLN A 141 16.33 33.22 9.60
N ALA A 142 17.42 32.51 9.95
CA ALA A 142 17.64 31.14 9.52
C ALA A 142 16.50 30.21 9.98
N HIS A 143 16.04 30.37 11.22
CA HIS A 143 14.96 29.55 11.79
C HIS A 143 13.63 29.73 11.05
N TYR A 144 13.23 30.96 10.70
CA TYR A 144 12.00 31.19 9.93
C TYR A 144 12.06 30.52 8.54
N CYS A 145 13.21 30.58 7.87
CA CYS A 145 13.39 29.91 6.59
C CYS A 145 13.40 28.38 6.75
N LEU A 146 14.08 27.86 7.77
CA LEU A 146 14.16 26.41 8.07
C LEU A 146 12.80 25.80 8.41
N THR A 147 11.96 26.51 9.14
CA THR A 147 10.64 26.00 9.56
C THR A 147 9.61 25.98 8.43
N THR A 148 9.85 26.73 7.35
CA THR A 148 8.96 26.75 6.18
C THR A 148 9.16 25.52 5.28
N LEU A 149 10.39 25.00 5.18
CA LEU A 149 10.70 23.85 4.31
C LEU A 149 9.93 22.56 4.67
N PRO A 150 9.79 22.15 5.93
CA PRO A 150 8.96 21.02 6.33
C PRO A 150 7.54 21.04 5.77
N ILE A 151 6.91 22.21 5.78
CA ILE A 151 5.53 22.39 5.31
C ILE A 151 5.47 22.12 3.81
N TYR A 152 6.38 22.76 3.08
CA TYR A 152 6.49 22.58 1.64
C TYR A 152 6.80 21.12 1.27
N TYR A 153 7.78 20.53 1.94
CA TYR A 153 8.19 19.14 1.75
C TYR A 153 7.04 18.17 2.02
N GLN A 154 6.34 18.34 3.14
CA GLN A 154 5.20 17.49 3.52
C GLN A 154 4.07 17.57 2.51
N ALA A 155 3.76 18.77 2.00
CA ALA A 155 2.75 18.97 0.98
C ALA A 155 3.14 18.23 -0.32
N LYS A 156 4.38 18.43 -0.78
CA LYS A 156 4.89 17.82 -2.01
C LYS A 156 5.01 16.29 -1.91
N TYR A 157 5.52 15.78 -0.81
CA TYR A 157 5.62 14.33 -0.56
C TYR A 157 4.24 13.67 -0.56
N ARG A 158 3.23 14.30 0.07
CA ARG A 158 1.85 13.79 0.05
C ARG A 158 1.22 13.84 -1.35
N GLU A 159 1.50 14.89 -2.11
CA GLU A 159 1.05 15.01 -3.49
C GLU A 159 1.68 13.91 -4.37
N GLN A 160 2.98 13.66 -4.23
CA GLN A 160 3.67 12.56 -4.90
C GLN A 160 3.11 11.20 -4.48
N ALA A 161 2.86 10.97 -3.19
CA ALA A 161 2.27 9.72 -2.72
C ALA A 161 0.87 9.49 -3.31
N LYS A 162 0.02 10.52 -3.34
CA LYS A 162 -1.31 10.45 -4.00
C LYS A 162 -1.20 10.22 -5.50
N ARG A 163 -0.27 10.90 -6.15
CA ARG A 163 -0.05 10.73 -7.59
C ARG A 163 0.43 9.31 -7.90
N ASN A 164 1.39 8.79 -7.14
CA ASN A 164 1.87 7.42 -7.28
C ASN A 164 0.74 6.40 -7.01
N GLU A 165 -0.12 6.66 -6.02
CA GLU A 165 -1.31 5.83 -5.78
C GLU A 165 -2.28 5.88 -6.96
N MET A 166 -2.56 7.08 -7.51
CA MET A 166 -3.40 7.22 -8.70
C MET A 166 -2.76 6.60 -9.94
N ASP A 167 -1.46 6.72 -10.12
CA ASP A 167 -0.72 6.12 -11.23
C ASP A 167 -0.69 4.60 -11.09
N MET A 168 -0.55 4.06 -9.88
CA MET A 168 -0.67 2.62 -9.60
C MET A 168 -2.11 2.13 -9.80
N LEU A 169 -3.12 2.90 -9.40
CA LEU A 169 -4.52 2.58 -9.68
C LEU A 169 -4.81 2.65 -11.17
N ASN A 170 -4.27 3.64 -11.88
CA ASN A 170 -4.39 3.76 -13.33
C ASN A 170 -3.62 2.65 -14.02
N GLU A 171 -2.46 2.23 -13.52
CA GLU A 171 -1.72 1.09 -14.05
C GLU A 171 -2.49 -0.21 -13.79
N MET A 172 -3.10 -0.37 -12.61
CA MET A 172 -4.03 -1.46 -12.36
C MET A 172 -5.21 -1.39 -13.31
N LEU A 173 -5.83 -0.22 -13.51
CA LEU A 173 -6.96 0.00 -14.43
C LEU A 173 -6.58 -0.19 -15.89
N LEU A 174 -5.36 0.17 -16.29
CA LEU A 174 -4.82 -0.07 -17.62
C LEU A 174 -4.44 -1.54 -17.78
N GLN A 175 -3.94 -2.20 -16.74
CA GLN A 175 -3.88 -3.66 -16.70
C GLN A 175 -5.31 -4.25 -16.75
N PHE A 176 -6.32 -3.52 -16.25
CA PHE A 176 -7.71 -3.93 -16.39
C PHE A 176 -8.29 -3.69 -17.81
N GLU A 177 -7.83 -2.65 -18.51
CA GLU A 177 -8.36 -2.19 -19.81
C GLU A 177 -7.56 -2.74 -21.01
N GLU A 178 -6.25 -2.90 -20.87
CA GLU A 178 -5.33 -3.50 -21.86
C GLU A 178 -5.10 -5.01 -21.63
N GLY A 179 -5.41 -5.52 -20.44
CA GLY A 179 -5.34 -6.92 -20.08
C GLY A 179 -6.64 -7.67 -20.40
N ASP A 180 -6.57 -8.50 -21.43
CA ASP A 180 -7.55 -9.52 -21.81
C ASP A 180 -7.81 -10.47 -20.61
N PHE A 181 -8.66 -10.07 -19.66
CA PHE A 181 -9.09 -10.97 -18.59
C PHE A 181 -9.98 -12.01 -19.19
N VAL A 182 -9.40 -13.18 -19.39
CA VAL A 182 -10.16 -14.36 -19.73
C VAL A 182 -10.80 -14.85 -18.43
N ASN A 183 -11.98 -14.33 -18.10
CA ASN A 183 -12.80 -14.85 -17.00
C ASN A 183 -13.16 -16.31 -17.28
N THR A 184 -13.65 -17.06 -16.28
CA THR A 184 -14.08 -18.46 -16.50
C THR A 184 -15.07 -18.59 -17.67
N GLU A 185 -15.86 -17.55 -17.96
CA GLU A 185 -16.80 -17.50 -19.09
C GLU A 185 -16.10 -17.31 -20.44
N ASP A 186 -14.99 -16.56 -20.49
CA ASP A 186 -14.18 -16.41 -21.71
C ASP A 186 -13.31 -17.64 -21.96
N ILE A 187 -12.81 -18.29 -20.89
CA ILE A 187 -12.15 -19.60 -20.95
C ILE A 187 -13.22 -20.71 -21.05
N GLN A 188 -14.50 -20.46 -21.32
CA GLN A 188 -15.48 -21.53 -21.59
C GLN A 188 -15.92 -21.58 -23.05
N LYS A 189 -15.44 -20.64 -23.88
CA LYS A 189 -15.68 -20.66 -25.32
C LYS A 189 -14.94 -21.85 -25.95
N ASP A 190 -15.67 -22.63 -26.76
CA ASP A 190 -15.16 -23.79 -27.53
C ASP A 190 -13.98 -23.33 -28.40
N THR A 191 -12.78 -23.57 -27.89
CA THR A 191 -11.51 -23.25 -28.54
C THR A 191 -10.70 -24.55 -28.53
N GLU A 192 -9.99 -24.83 -29.62
CA GLU A 192 -9.19 -26.06 -29.77
C GLU A 192 -8.04 -26.16 -28.76
N GLU A 193 -7.67 -25.06 -28.09
CA GLU A 193 -6.56 -24.99 -27.14
C GLU A 193 -7.05 -24.84 -25.68
N LEU A 194 -6.43 -25.59 -24.76
CA LEU A 194 -6.81 -25.63 -23.35
C LEU A 194 -6.67 -24.26 -22.64
N PHE A 195 -5.59 -23.52 -22.96
CA PHE A 195 -5.31 -22.18 -22.44
C PHE A 195 -4.83 -21.24 -23.56
N PRO A 196 -5.29 -19.98 -23.59
CA PRO A 196 -4.74 -18.98 -24.50
C PRO A 196 -3.27 -18.66 -24.17
N LYS A 197 -2.50 -18.26 -25.19
CA LYS A 197 -1.06 -17.99 -25.06
C LYS A 197 -0.80 -16.86 -24.06
N GLY A 198 0.02 -17.14 -23.04
CA GLY A 198 0.42 -16.18 -22.02
C GLY A 198 -0.36 -16.26 -20.71
N LEU A 199 -1.43 -17.07 -20.65
CA LEU A 199 -2.19 -17.26 -19.41
C LEU A 199 -1.38 -18.09 -18.40
N THR A 200 -1.22 -17.57 -17.19
CA THR A 200 -0.61 -18.25 -16.06
C THR A 200 -1.52 -18.17 -14.83
N LEU A 201 -1.25 -19.00 -13.82
CA LEU A 201 -1.99 -18.93 -12.55
C LEU A 201 -1.97 -17.52 -11.92
N ASN A 202 -0.87 -16.77 -12.10
CA ASN A 202 -0.73 -15.42 -11.53
C ASN A 202 -1.57 -14.36 -12.27
N THR A 203 -1.94 -14.62 -13.53
CA THR A 203 -2.75 -13.71 -14.37
C THR A 203 -4.20 -14.16 -14.43
N PHE A 204 -4.54 -15.31 -13.85
CA PHE A 204 -5.89 -15.85 -13.84
C PHE A 204 -6.69 -15.23 -12.68
N MET A 205 -7.77 -14.53 -13.02
CA MET A 205 -8.74 -14.01 -12.05
C MET A 205 -10.06 -14.74 -12.22
N GLY A 206 -10.32 -15.74 -11.37
CA GLY A 206 -11.55 -16.52 -11.44
C GLY A 206 -11.58 -17.68 -10.44
N ASP A 207 -12.66 -18.44 -10.48
CA ASP A 207 -12.81 -19.64 -9.66
C ASP A 207 -11.97 -20.78 -10.26
N LEU A 208 -10.83 -21.07 -9.62
CA LEU A 208 -9.91 -22.13 -10.03
C LEU A 208 -10.57 -23.51 -9.96
N SER A 209 -11.45 -23.74 -8.98
CA SER A 209 -12.23 -24.99 -8.89
C SER A 209 -13.15 -25.16 -10.10
N LYS A 210 -13.83 -24.08 -10.51
CA LYS A 210 -14.69 -24.10 -11.69
C LYS A 210 -13.87 -24.32 -12.97
N LEU A 211 -12.72 -23.65 -13.11
CA LEU A 211 -11.81 -23.85 -14.25
C LEU A 211 -11.34 -25.31 -14.35
N LEU A 212 -10.86 -25.87 -13.25
CA LEU A 212 -10.36 -27.24 -13.19
C LEU A 212 -11.46 -28.25 -13.52
N ASN A 213 -12.61 -28.17 -12.86
CA ASN A 213 -13.66 -29.18 -12.96
C ASN A 213 -14.50 -29.08 -14.23
N VAL A 214 -14.70 -27.89 -14.80
CA VAL A 214 -15.60 -27.68 -15.94
C VAL A 214 -14.85 -27.68 -17.27
N ARG A 215 -13.59 -27.23 -17.31
CA ARG A 215 -12.80 -27.19 -18.55
C ARG A 215 -11.61 -28.12 -18.53
N VAL A 216 -10.68 -27.93 -17.61
CA VAL A 216 -9.36 -28.59 -17.67
C VAL A 216 -9.50 -30.11 -17.59
N ILE A 217 -10.21 -30.62 -16.59
CA ILE A 217 -10.39 -32.06 -16.40
C ILE A 217 -11.20 -32.68 -17.55
N PRO A 218 -12.39 -32.18 -17.92
CA PRO A 218 -13.14 -32.75 -19.04
C PRO A 218 -12.37 -32.73 -20.36
N PHE A 219 -11.66 -31.64 -20.64
CA PHE A 219 -10.86 -31.50 -21.87
C PHE A 219 -9.72 -32.51 -21.92
N LEU A 220 -8.95 -32.65 -20.83
CA LEU A 220 -7.85 -33.61 -20.76
C LEU A 220 -8.33 -35.07 -20.79
N LEU A 221 -9.51 -35.36 -20.25
CA LEU A 221 -10.13 -36.69 -20.37
C LEU A 221 -10.65 -36.98 -21.78
N ALA A 222 -11.07 -35.95 -22.52
CA ALA A 222 -11.60 -36.06 -23.87
C ALA A 222 -10.53 -36.19 -24.97
N CYS A 223 -9.25 -35.94 -24.67
CA CYS A 223 -8.16 -36.11 -25.63
C CYS A 223 -8.13 -37.54 -26.21
N GLU A 224 -8.18 -37.66 -27.54
CA GLU A 224 -8.33 -38.94 -28.23
C GLU A 224 -7.02 -39.74 -28.28
N SER A 225 -5.87 -39.03 -28.24
CA SER A 225 -4.54 -39.66 -28.31
C SER A 225 -3.66 -39.31 -27.11
N ASP A 226 -2.69 -40.18 -26.79
CA ASP A 226 -1.69 -39.90 -25.75
C ASP A 226 -0.76 -38.73 -26.13
N SER A 227 -0.44 -38.58 -27.42
CA SER A 227 0.38 -37.47 -27.91
C SER A 227 -0.31 -36.11 -27.74
N GLU A 228 -1.63 -36.06 -27.95
CA GLU A 228 -2.44 -34.86 -27.72
C GLU A 228 -2.51 -34.54 -26.23
N TYR A 229 -2.81 -35.54 -25.40
CA TYR A 229 -2.80 -35.39 -23.95
C TYR A 229 -1.46 -34.86 -23.43
N ASP A 230 -0.34 -35.45 -23.89
CA ASP A 230 1.00 -35.03 -23.48
C ASP A 230 1.31 -33.58 -23.88
N THR A 231 0.75 -33.09 -24.99
CA THR A 231 0.89 -31.68 -25.39
C THR A 231 0.07 -30.76 -24.49
N GLN A 232 -1.20 -31.13 -24.22
CA GLN A 232 -2.13 -30.32 -23.45
C GLN A 232 -1.79 -30.30 -21.95
N ILE A 233 -1.32 -31.41 -21.39
CA ILE A 233 -0.89 -31.46 -19.99
C ILE A 233 0.35 -30.58 -19.77
N GLN A 234 1.24 -30.41 -20.75
CA GLN A 234 2.36 -29.47 -20.64
C GLN A 234 1.89 -28.01 -20.56
N LEU A 235 0.82 -27.65 -21.28
CA LEU A 235 0.18 -26.34 -21.13
C LEU A 235 -0.40 -26.16 -19.73
N PHE A 236 -1.00 -27.22 -19.17
CA PHE A 236 -1.47 -27.19 -17.78
C PHE A 236 -0.33 -27.04 -16.76
N TYR A 237 0.79 -27.74 -16.94
CA TYR A 237 1.99 -27.54 -16.10
C TYR A 237 2.54 -26.12 -16.24
N ALA A 238 2.55 -25.55 -17.45
CA ALA A 238 3.00 -24.17 -17.68
C ALA A 238 2.07 -23.16 -16.99
N PHE A 239 0.75 -23.35 -17.09
CA PHE A 239 -0.24 -22.53 -16.40
C PHE A 239 -0.03 -22.58 -14.87
N MET A 240 0.16 -23.77 -14.31
CA MET A 240 0.34 -24.01 -12.87
C MET A 240 1.76 -23.77 -12.35
N LYS A 241 2.68 -23.19 -13.14
CA LYS A 241 4.10 -23.00 -12.75
C LYS A 241 4.28 -22.18 -11.47
N GLY A 242 3.38 -21.23 -11.20
CA GLY A 242 3.38 -20.40 -9.98
C GLY A 242 2.86 -21.11 -8.72
N TYR A 243 2.30 -22.32 -8.85
CA TYR A 243 1.72 -23.06 -7.72
C TYR A 243 2.82 -23.64 -6.80
N PRO A 244 2.71 -23.48 -5.47
CA PRO A 244 3.78 -23.85 -4.53
C PRO A 244 4.01 -25.36 -4.40
N ASP A 245 2.99 -26.22 -4.49
CA ASP A 245 3.12 -27.67 -4.30
C ASP A 245 2.96 -28.47 -5.61
N GLN A 246 4.03 -28.55 -6.39
CA GLN A 246 4.02 -29.25 -7.68
C GLN A 246 3.64 -30.75 -7.60
N LYS A 247 3.60 -31.34 -6.39
CA LYS A 247 3.13 -32.73 -6.22
C LYS A 247 1.64 -32.87 -6.54
N ASP A 248 0.82 -31.85 -6.27
CA ASP A 248 -0.62 -31.95 -6.52
C ASP A 248 -0.96 -31.95 -8.01
N ILE A 249 -0.20 -31.19 -8.81
CA ILE A 249 -0.34 -31.19 -10.27
C ILE A 249 0.04 -32.57 -10.83
N LYS A 250 1.10 -33.18 -10.30
CA LYS A 250 1.50 -34.55 -10.67
C LYS A 250 0.47 -35.60 -10.27
N ARG A 251 -0.21 -35.43 -9.12
CA ARG A 251 -1.31 -36.31 -8.70
C ARG A 251 -2.49 -36.22 -9.64
N ILE A 252 -2.85 -35.02 -10.08
CA ILE A 252 -3.88 -34.80 -11.10
C ILE A 252 -3.50 -35.50 -12.41
N ASP A 253 -2.30 -35.29 -12.93
CA ASP A 253 -1.82 -35.95 -14.16
C ASP A 253 -1.85 -37.48 -14.03
N LYS A 254 -1.37 -38.03 -12.91
CA LYS A 254 -1.41 -39.47 -12.62
C LYS A 254 -2.86 -40.00 -12.61
N ALA A 255 -3.76 -39.32 -11.90
CA ALA A 255 -5.15 -39.72 -11.80
C ALA A 255 -5.87 -39.65 -13.16
N LEU A 256 -5.61 -38.62 -13.97
CA LEU A 256 -6.16 -38.48 -15.32
C LEU A 256 -5.67 -39.58 -16.25
N ARG A 257 -4.38 -39.91 -16.23
CA ARG A 257 -3.85 -41.04 -17.03
C ARG A 257 -4.47 -42.37 -16.63
N GLU A 258 -4.71 -42.58 -15.34
CA GLU A 258 -5.37 -43.79 -14.85
C GLU A 258 -6.83 -43.84 -15.30
N LEU A 259 -7.57 -42.72 -15.22
CA LEU A 259 -8.95 -42.63 -15.68
C LEU A 259 -9.11 -42.79 -17.21
N ARG A 260 -8.12 -42.35 -18.00
CA ARG A 260 -8.10 -42.57 -19.45
C ARG A 260 -7.88 -44.04 -19.81
N LYS A 261 -7.16 -44.80 -18.97
CA LYS A 261 -6.97 -46.26 -19.15
C LYS A 261 -8.12 -47.07 -18.59
N GLN A 262 -8.63 -46.68 -17.43
CA GLN A 262 -9.69 -47.35 -16.69
C GLN A 262 -10.71 -46.32 -16.20
N SER A 263 -11.71 -46.04 -17.03
CA SER A 263 -12.72 -45.00 -16.79
C SER A 263 -13.47 -45.17 -15.46
N ASP A 264 -13.61 -46.40 -14.95
CA ASP A 264 -14.38 -46.73 -13.74
C ASP A 264 -13.52 -46.82 -12.46
N SER A 265 -12.27 -46.39 -12.49
CA SER A 265 -11.43 -46.38 -11.28
C SER A 265 -11.95 -45.35 -10.26
N ILE A 266 -12.65 -45.83 -9.23
CA ILE A 266 -13.19 -45.00 -8.14
C ILE A 266 -12.05 -44.31 -7.38
N GLU A 267 -10.93 -45.02 -7.17
CA GLU A 267 -9.75 -44.49 -6.50
C GLU A 267 -9.14 -43.32 -7.28
N ALA A 268 -9.01 -43.45 -8.61
CA ALA A 268 -8.49 -42.38 -9.44
C ALA A 268 -9.43 -41.17 -9.50
N ARG A 269 -10.76 -41.38 -9.51
CA ARG A 269 -11.75 -40.28 -9.43
C ARG A 269 -11.64 -39.54 -8.10
N ASN A 270 -11.57 -40.27 -6.99
CA ASN A 270 -11.45 -39.68 -5.65
C ASN A 270 -10.11 -38.93 -5.49
N LEU A 271 -9.01 -39.50 -5.97
CA LEU A 271 -7.69 -38.86 -5.94
C LEU A 271 -7.70 -37.56 -6.75
N LEU A 272 -8.32 -37.57 -7.94
CA LEU A 272 -8.46 -36.39 -8.79
C LEU A 272 -9.28 -35.29 -8.09
N GLU A 273 -10.44 -35.64 -7.53
CA GLU A 273 -11.31 -34.70 -6.84
C GLU A 273 -10.64 -34.05 -5.63
N LEU A 274 -10.01 -34.87 -4.76
CA LEU A 274 -9.32 -34.37 -3.57
C LEU A 274 -8.11 -33.49 -3.93
N SER A 275 -7.36 -33.87 -4.98
CA SER A 275 -6.22 -33.07 -5.45
C SER A 275 -6.68 -31.71 -5.97
N CYS A 276 -7.79 -31.65 -6.71
CA CYS A 276 -8.35 -30.37 -7.20
C CYS A 276 -8.86 -29.50 -6.04
N LYS A 277 -9.53 -30.10 -5.05
CA LYS A 277 -9.97 -29.37 -3.84
C LYS A 277 -8.79 -28.82 -3.05
N ARG A 278 -7.68 -29.57 -2.96
CA ARG A 278 -6.47 -29.12 -2.25
C ARG A 278 -5.81 -27.95 -2.97
N ILE A 279 -5.70 -28.00 -4.29
CA ILE A 279 -5.21 -26.89 -5.10
C ILE A 279 -6.06 -25.64 -4.87
N ASN A 280 -7.38 -25.78 -4.89
CA ASN A 280 -8.29 -24.67 -4.62
C ASN A 280 -8.16 -24.12 -3.18
N ALA A 281 -8.00 -24.98 -2.18
CA ALA A 281 -7.80 -24.56 -0.79
C ALA A 281 -6.50 -23.76 -0.63
N ILE A 282 -5.40 -24.20 -1.27
CA ILE A 282 -4.13 -23.48 -1.26
C ILE A 282 -4.23 -22.15 -2.01
N TYR A 283 -4.92 -22.12 -3.15
CA TYR A 283 -5.14 -20.90 -3.93
C TYR A 283 -5.95 -19.85 -3.16
N ASN A 284 -6.94 -20.27 -2.37
CA ASN A 284 -7.75 -19.39 -1.51
C ASN A 284 -7.15 -19.16 -0.11
N GLU A 285 -5.88 -19.55 0.11
CA GLU A 285 -5.15 -19.40 1.37
C GLU A 285 -5.77 -20.13 2.59
N ASP A 286 -6.61 -21.15 2.37
CA ASP A 286 -7.20 -21.99 3.43
C ASP A 286 -6.25 -23.15 3.80
N SER A 287 -5.30 -22.84 4.69
CA SER A 287 -4.28 -23.78 5.16
C SER A 287 -4.83 -24.96 5.98
N GLN A 288 -5.97 -24.79 6.66
CA GLN A 288 -6.58 -25.86 7.48
C GLN A 288 -7.18 -26.92 6.57
N LEU A 289 -8.02 -26.50 5.62
CA LEU A 289 -8.67 -27.39 4.67
C LEU A 289 -7.62 -28.10 3.78
N ALA A 290 -6.57 -27.39 3.36
CA ALA A 290 -5.50 -27.98 2.56
C ALA A 290 -4.76 -29.13 3.28
N SER A 291 -4.60 -29.03 4.60
CA SER A 291 -3.95 -30.05 5.44
C SER A 291 -4.85 -31.27 5.65
N GLU A 292 -6.14 -31.06 5.86
CA GLU A 292 -7.12 -32.15 5.97
C GLU A 292 -7.22 -32.95 4.67
N LEU A 293 -7.27 -32.26 3.53
CA LEU A 293 -7.32 -32.88 2.21
C LEU A 293 -6.04 -33.67 1.90
N LEU A 294 -4.87 -33.17 2.30
CA LEU A 294 -3.62 -33.92 2.15
C LEU A 294 -3.65 -35.27 2.87
N LYS A 295 -4.14 -35.30 4.11
CA LYS A 295 -4.25 -36.57 4.88
C LYS A 295 -5.19 -37.57 4.20
N GLN A 296 -6.29 -37.08 3.61
CA GLN A 296 -7.21 -37.94 2.87
C GLN A 296 -6.55 -38.49 1.59
N ILE A 297 -5.80 -37.66 0.86
CA ILE A 297 -5.03 -38.09 -0.31
C ILE A 297 -4.02 -39.17 0.07
N GLU A 298 -3.24 -38.97 1.14
CA GLU A 298 -2.25 -39.94 1.61
C GLU A 298 -2.86 -41.28 2.04
N THR A 299 -4.13 -41.27 2.47
CA THR A 299 -4.85 -42.50 2.82
C THR A 299 -5.25 -43.32 1.59
N ILE A 300 -5.41 -42.68 0.44
CA ILE A 300 -5.72 -43.33 -0.85
C ILE A 300 -4.43 -43.79 -1.55
N GLU A 301 -3.30 -43.11 -1.31
CA GLU A 301 -2.00 -43.45 -1.89
C GLU A 301 -1.28 -44.63 -1.17
N ASN A 302 -1.72 -45.00 0.04
CA ASN A 302 -1.19 -46.10 0.87
C ASN A 302 -2.05 -47.37 0.78
#